data_AF-A0AAD7VVK2-F1
#
_entry.id   AF-A0AAD7VVK2-F1
#
_cell.length_a   1.000
_cell.length_b   1.000
_cell.length_c   1.000
_cell.angle_alpha   90.00
_cell.angle_beta   90.00
_cell.angle_gamma   90.00
#
_symmetry.space_group_name_H-M   'P 1'
#
loop_
_entity.id
_entity.type
_entity.pdbx_description
1 polymer ?
#
loop_
_entity_poly.entity_id
_entity_poly.type
_entity_poly.pdbx_seq_one_letter_code
_entity_poly.pdbx_strand_id
1 'polypeptide(L)'
;MDANYIRALNILKSNPPEQRLDIQLPHAKYLRLEKAFFKLYPESLELRYPSLSYNSFTETVTVVTCPGFIHQSAALELFFRIYEGATQYLLTCRQELASTILPYGSTTTDDFEGAFEWSTKQADGGVRYTSTDGDKVTLIVEVGFSEEYTSLCRDKDMRIDGHGVNVFILVCLTEKPRFKNPTTEYGDIGDVNAATALMRNSISETLGLNLSNNRHALFLYRSHKWAGELKDAFIEIWRPGISISSKYVSRIIRLTFVKLILTCITLHLGSRMRSSV
;
A
#
# COMPACT_ATOMS: atom_id res chain seq x y z
N MET A 1 23.20 10.50 -23.13
CA MET A 1 22.45 10.21 -21.89
C MET A 1 22.40 8.70 -21.67
N ASP A 2 22.75 8.15 -20.50
CA ASP A 2 23.04 8.86 -19.24
C ASP A 2 23.66 8.00 -18.12
N ALA A 3 24.45 8.61 -17.23
CA ALA A 3 25.28 7.92 -16.22
C ALA A 3 24.65 7.82 -14.80
N ASN A 4 24.39 6.64 -14.24
CA ASN A 4 23.61 5.59 -14.90
C ASN A 4 22.12 5.94 -14.73
N TYR A 5 21.51 6.43 -15.82
CA TYR A 5 20.10 6.83 -16.05
C TYR A 5 19.69 8.33 -16.18
N ILE A 6 20.22 9.38 -15.54
CA ILE A 6 21.31 9.51 -14.56
C ILE A 6 20.97 8.93 -13.19
N ARG A 7 22.04 8.51 -12.50
CA ARG A 7 22.16 8.10 -11.09
C ARG A 7 20.93 7.43 -10.48
N ALA A 8 20.50 6.33 -11.10
CA ALA A 8 19.26 5.63 -10.83
C ALA A 8 18.12 6.61 -10.60
N LEU A 9 17.66 7.21 -11.69
CA LEU A 9 16.38 7.89 -11.66
C LEU A 9 16.45 9.10 -10.68
N ASN A 10 17.66 9.68 -10.53
CA ASN A 10 18.16 10.52 -9.42
C ASN A 10 17.59 10.14 -8.05
N ILE A 11 17.78 8.85 -7.74
CA ILE A 11 17.24 8.08 -6.60
C ILE A 11 15.74 8.32 -6.45
N LEU A 12 15.03 7.87 -7.47
CA LEU A 12 13.57 7.98 -7.64
C LEU A 12 13.03 9.39 -7.36
N LYS A 13 13.86 10.37 -7.75
CA LYS A 13 13.71 11.81 -7.65
C LYS A 13 13.43 12.33 -6.23
N SER A 14 14.26 11.85 -5.31
CA SER A 14 14.79 12.62 -4.16
C SER A 14 13.89 12.89 -2.95
N ASN A 15 12.64 12.40 -2.93
CA ASN A 15 11.72 12.22 -1.78
C ASN A 15 11.45 13.43 -0.83
N PRO A 16 10.17 13.77 -0.51
CA PRO A 16 8.99 12.90 -0.50
C PRO A 16 7.79 13.42 -1.32
N PRO A 17 6.92 12.50 -1.77
CA PRO A 17 5.60 12.45 -1.11
C PRO A 17 5.17 11.02 -0.79
N GLU A 18 4.54 10.81 0.37
CA GLU A 18 4.05 9.51 0.80
C GLU A 18 2.76 9.15 0.04
N GLN A 19 2.93 8.43 -1.07
CA GLN A 19 3.02 6.96 -1.10
C GLN A 19 3.60 6.55 -2.47
N ARG A 20 3.22 7.33 -3.49
CA ARG A 20 3.24 6.98 -4.91
C ARG A 20 3.73 8.13 -5.77
N LEU A 21 4.57 7.83 -6.76
CA LEU A 21 4.97 8.73 -7.83
C LEU A 21 4.71 8.06 -9.19
N ASP A 22 3.83 8.65 -10.00
CA ASP A 22 3.53 8.21 -11.36
C ASP A 22 4.42 8.98 -12.37
N ILE A 23 5.09 8.25 -13.27
CA ILE A 23 5.99 8.79 -14.29
C ILE A 23 5.58 8.24 -15.66
N GLN A 24 5.21 9.13 -16.58
CA GLN A 24 4.96 8.79 -17.98
C GLN A 24 6.27 8.42 -18.70
N LEU A 25 6.37 7.18 -19.17
CA LEU A 25 7.59 6.58 -19.69
C LEU A 25 7.31 5.37 -20.62
N PRO A 26 7.66 5.44 -21.92
CA PRO A 26 7.53 4.32 -22.83
C PRO A 26 8.27 3.06 -22.38
N HIS A 27 7.75 1.88 -22.73
CA HIS A 27 8.20 0.59 -22.18
C HIS A 27 9.72 0.35 -22.35
N ALA A 28 10.28 0.67 -23.53
CA ALA A 28 11.72 0.56 -23.79
C ALA A 28 12.59 1.48 -22.92
N LYS A 29 12.04 2.56 -22.36
CA LYS A 29 12.71 3.39 -21.34
C LYS A 29 12.48 2.86 -19.93
N TYR A 30 11.32 2.26 -19.62
CA TYR A 30 11.09 1.54 -18.35
C TYR A 30 12.08 0.39 -18.14
N LEU A 31 12.29 -0.48 -19.14
CA LEU A 31 13.26 -1.58 -19.02
C LEU A 31 14.70 -1.06 -18.78
N ARG A 32 15.03 0.14 -19.26
CA ARG A 32 16.31 0.80 -19.00
C ARG A 32 16.37 1.45 -17.61
N LEU A 33 15.25 1.96 -17.11
CA LEU A 33 15.05 2.54 -15.79
C LEU A 33 15.24 1.46 -14.71
N GLU A 34 14.44 0.40 -14.79
CA GLU A 34 14.44 -0.75 -13.90
C GLU A 34 15.81 -1.42 -13.81
N LYS A 35 16.40 -1.77 -14.97
CA LYS A 35 17.74 -2.37 -15.04
C LYS A 35 18.84 -1.47 -14.46
N ALA A 36 18.70 -0.15 -14.55
CA ALA A 36 19.66 0.79 -13.95
C ALA A 36 19.41 0.98 -12.44
N PHE A 37 18.17 0.88 -11.98
CA PHE A 37 17.80 0.93 -10.56
C PHE A 37 18.33 -0.30 -9.80
N PHE A 38 18.03 -1.51 -10.26
CA PHE A 38 18.53 -2.74 -9.62
C PHE A 38 20.06 -2.84 -9.62
N LYS A 39 20.74 -2.29 -10.64
CA LYS A 39 22.20 -2.20 -10.67
C LYS A 39 22.78 -1.25 -9.60
N LEU A 40 22.00 -0.29 -9.10
CA LEU A 40 22.41 0.67 -8.08
C LEU A 40 21.88 0.33 -6.67
N TYR A 41 20.86 -0.53 -6.56
CA TYR A 41 20.31 -1.04 -5.29
C TYR A 41 20.09 -2.57 -5.33
N PRO A 42 21.15 -3.40 -5.30
CA PRO A 42 21.01 -4.86 -5.39
C PRO A 42 20.23 -5.47 -4.20
N GLU A 43 20.33 -4.87 -3.00
CA GLU A 43 19.60 -5.30 -1.79
C GLU A 43 18.08 -5.00 -1.85
N SER A 44 17.62 -4.20 -2.82
CA SER A 44 16.17 -3.94 -3.01
C SER A 44 15.37 -5.15 -3.52
N LEU A 45 16.05 -6.25 -3.84
CA LEU A 45 15.40 -7.54 -4.12
C LEU A 45 14.86 -8.21 -2.84
N GLU A 46 15.46 -7.95 -1.67
CA GLU A 46 14.94 -8.41 -0.37
C GLU A 46 14.17 -7.29 0.35
N LEU A 47 14.63 -6.05 0.24
CA LEU A 47 13.96 -4.88 0.79
C LEU A 47 12.91 -4.34 -0.19
N ARG A 48 11.63 -4.62 0.09
CA ARG A 48 10.44 -4.31 -0.73
C ARG A 48 10.30 -2.88 -1.28
N TYR A 49 11.12 -1.92 -0.85
CA TYR A 49 10.97 -0.50 -1.20
C TYR A 49 12.32 0.20 -1.44
N PRO A 50 12.37 1.18 -2.37
CA PRO A 50 11.26 1.63 -3.20
C PRO A 50 10.96 0.63 -4.35
N SER A 51 9.69 0.31 -4.56
CA SER A 51 9.26 -0.64 -5.59
C SER A 51 8.82 0.06 -6.88
N LEU A 52 8.92 -0.68 -7.97
CA LEU A 52 8.51 -0.25 -9.31
C LEU A 52 7.37 -1.14 -9.80
N SER A 53 6.41 -0.53 -10.47
CA SER A 53 5.36 -1.20 -11.24
C SER A 53 5.13 -0.43 -12.53
N TYR A 54 4.70 -1.11 -13.58
CA TYR A 54 4.45 -0.52 -14.89
C TYR A 54 3.03 -0.82 -15.37
N ASN A 55 2.39 0.18 -15.95
CA ASN A 55 1.12 0.05 -16.65
C ASN A 55 1.37 0.37 -18.12
N SER A 56 1.38 -0.64 -18.99
CA SER A 56 1.73 -0.47 -20.40
C SER A 56 0.64 0.24 -21.21
N PHE A 57 -0.64 0.04 -20.89
CA PHE A 57 -1.76 0.75 -21.53
C PHE A 57 -1.65 2.28 -21.42
N THR A 58 -1.18 2.78 -20.27
CA THR A 58 -1.01 4.22 -20.01
C THR A 58 0.45 4.68 -20.01
N GLU A 59 1.37 3.83 -20.50
CA GLU A 59 2.83 3.98 -20.43
C GLU A 59 3.35 4.55 -19.08
N THR A 60 2.76 4.16 -17.95
CA THR A 60 3.05 4.78 -16.64
C THR A 60 3.89 3.86 -15.76
N VAL A 61 5.05 4.34 -15.32
CA VAL A 61 5.80 3.76 -14.19
C VAL A 61 5.23 4.32 -12.91
N THR A 62 4.77 3.43 -12.03
CA THR A 62 4.41 3.75 -10.65
C THR A 62 5.57 3.39 -9.72
N VAL A 63 5.99 4.35 -8.91
CA VAL A 63 7.03 4.20 -7.90
C VAL A 63 6.39 4.28 -6.51
N VAL A 64 6.60 3.27 -5.66
CA VAL A 64 6.16 3.31 -4.25
C VAL A 64 7.38 3.37 -3.36
N THR A 65 7.50 4.41 -2.53
CA THR A 65 8.79 4.75 -1.87
C THR A 65 8.96 4.13 -0.50
N CYS A 66 7.88 4.09 0.28
CA CYS A 66 7.63 3.21 1.41
C CYS A 66 6.17 3.44 1.82
N PRO A 67 5.27 2.44 1.77
CA PRO A 67 3.91 2.62 2.25
C PRO A 67 3.99 2.96 3.73
N GLY A 68 3.18 3.95 4.14
CA GLY A 68 3.11 4.35 5.53
C GLY A 68 2.84 3.14 6.43
N PHE A 69 3.32 3.17 7.67
CA PHE A 69 3.09 2.05 8.58
C PHE A 69 1.59 1.69 8.74
N ILE A 70 0.73 2.71 8.65
CA ILE A 70 -0.73 2.59 8.56
C ILE A 70 -1.17 1.74 7.35
N HIS A 71 -0.63 2.02 6.16
CA HIS A 71 -0.92 1.30 4.92
C HIS A 71 -0.46 -0.17 4.98
N GLN A 72 0.72 -0.45 5.53
CA GLN A 72 1.18 -1.84 5.72
C GLN A 72 0.28 -2.63 6.67
N SER A 73 -0.10 -2.00 7.79
CA SER A 73 -0.95 -2.62 8.82
C SER A 73 -2.37 -2.84 8.33
N ALA A 74 -2.90 -1.86 7.61
CA ALA A 74 -4.17 -1.94 6.90
C ALA A 74 -4.20 -3.11 5.92
N ALA A 75 -3.24 -3.16 4.99
CA ALA A 75 -3.12 -4.22 3.99
C ALA A 75 -3.07 -5.60 4.66
N LEU A 76 -2.25 -5.75 5.70
CA LEU A 76 -2.06 -7.01 6.42
C LEU A 76 -3.34 -7.48 7.16
N GLU A 77 -4.02 -6.62 7.92
CA GLU A 77 -5.26 -7.00 8.60
C GLU A 77 -6.38 -7.27 7.60
N LEU A 78 -6.51 -6.45 6.55
CA LEU A 78 -7.51 -6.65 5.49
C LEU A 78 -7.28 -7.98 4.78
N PHE A 79 -6.02 -8.29 4.44
CA PHE A 79 -5.62 -9.59 3.90
C PHE A 79 -6.05 -10.72 4.85
N PHE A 80 -5.72 -10.64 6.16
CA PHE A 80 -6.13 -11.69 7.12
C PHE A 80 -7.65 -11.84 7.21
N ARG A 81 -8.42 -10.74 7.25
CA ARG A 81 -9.89 -10.79 7.30
C ARG A 81 -10.53 -11.34 6.04
N ILE A 82 -9.95 -11.02 4.88
CA ILE A 82 -10.41 -11.51 3.59
C ILE A 82 -10.04 -12.98 3.39
N TYR A 83 -8.84 -13.39 3.83
CA TYR A 83 -8.42 -14.79 3.87
C TYR A 83 -9.32 -15.62 4.81
N GLU A 84 -9.52 -15.15 6.04
CA GLU A 84 -10.42 -15.76 7.04
C GLU A 84 -11.85 -15.86 6.49
N GLY A 85 -12.41 -14.76 5.96
CA GLY A 85 -13.76 -14.72 5.40
C GLY A 85 -13.93 -15.62 4.17
N ALA A 86 -12.97 -15.64 3.24
CA ALA A 86 -12.99 -16.54 2.09
C ALA A 86 -12.89 -18.01 2.52
N THR A 87 -12.04 -18.31 3.50
CA THR A 87 -11.89 -19.66 4.06
C THR A 87 -13.19 -20.12 4.72
N GLN A 88 -13.82 -19.31 5.58
CA GLN A 88 -15.08 -19.65 6.24
C GLN A 88 -16.23 -19.79 5.25
N TYR A 89 -16.32 -18.92 4.24
CA TYR A 89 -17.32 -19.03 3.17
C TYR A 89 -17.16 -20.33 2.37
N LEU A 90 -15.94 -20.66 1.94
CA LEU A 90 -15.68 -21.90 1.19
C LEU A 90 -15.90 -23.13 2.08
N LEU A 91 -15.43 -23.16 3.33
CA LEU A 91 -15.75 -24.25 4.27
C LEU A 91 -17.26 -24.47 4.47
N THR A 92 -18.07 -23.41 4.40
CA THR A 92 -19.53 -23.49 4.56
C THR A 92 -20.26 -23.91 3.28
N CYS A 93 -19.82 -23.43 2.12
CA CYS A 93 -20.57 -23.54 0.86
C CYS A 93 -19.96 -24.51 -0.17
N ARG A 94 -18.65 -24.73 -0.14
CA ARG A 94 -17.83 -25.48 -1.11
C ARG A 94 -16.55 -25.99 -0.42
N GLN A 95 -16.73 -26.88 0.56
CA GLN A 95 -15.66 -27.30 1.49
C GLN A 95 -14.43 -27.86 0.77
N GLU A 96 -14.65 -28.52 -0.36
CA GLU A 96 -13.64 -29.05 -1.28
C GLU A 96 -12.70 -27.99 -1.87
N LEU A 97 -13.11 -26.73 -1.91
CA LEU A 97 -12.29 -25.61 -2.41
C LEU A 97 -11.51 -24.90 -1.29
N ALA A 98 -11.87 -25.10 -0.02
CA ALA A 98 -11.23 -24.38 1.09
C ALA A 98 -9.73 -24.73 1.26
N SER A 99 -9.34 -25.94 0.85
CA SER A 99 -7.94 -26.41 0.85
C SER A 99 -7.12 -25.91 -0.33
N THR A 100 -7.74 -25.30 -1.36
CA THR A 100 -7.06 -24.77 -2.56
C THR A 100 -6.80 -23.26 -2.48
N ILE A 101 -7.21 -22.61 -1.37
CA ILE A 101 -6.94 -21.19 -1.11
C ILE A 101 -5.45 -20.97 -0.88
N LEU A 102 -4.86 -20.12 -1.71
CA LEU A 102 -3.48 -19.66 -1.60
C LEU A 102 -3.45 -18.15 -1.35
N PRO A 103 -2.54 -17.66 -0.49
CA PRO A 103 -2.30 -16.23 -0.34
C PRO A 103 -1.72 -15.63 -1.63
N TYR A 104 -2.04 -14.37 -1.91
CA TYR A 104 -1.61 -13.66 -3.11
C TYR A 104 -1.14 -12.23 -2.76
N GLY A 105 -0.26 -11.64 -3.58
CA GLY A 105 0.28 -10.28 -3.39
C GLY A 105 1.70 -10.21 -2.81
N SER A 106 2.33 -11.31 -2.41
CA SER A 106 3.73 -11.30 -1.96
C SER A 106 4.75 -11.14 -3.10
N THR A 107 4.33 -11.26 -4.36
CA THR A 107 5.17 -11.21 -5.57
C THR A 107 4.63 -10.19 -6.56
N THR A 108 5.52 -9.53 -7.31
CA THR A 108 5.16 -8.84 -8.55
C THR A 108 4.59 -9.85 -9.55
N THR A 109 3.51 -9.48 -10.25
CA THR A 109 3.04 -10.21 -11.42
C THR A 109 3.35 -9.44 -12.70
N ASP A 110 3.61 -10.19 -13.76
CA ASP A 110 3.95 -9.78 -15.12
C ASP A 110 3.16 -10.57 -16.18
N ASP A 111 2.25 -11.46 -15.76
CA ASP A 111 1.34 -12.25 -16.59
C ASP A 111 0.06 -11.48 -16.97
N PHE A 112 0.23 -10.23 -17.43
CA PHE A 112 -0.86 -9.40 -17.96
C PHE A 112 -1.11 -9.68 -19.45
N GLU A 113 -2.31 -9.37 -19.93
CA GLU A 113 -2.78 -9.67 -21.30
C GLU A 113 -3.27 -8.41 -22.04
N GLY A 114 -3.39 -8.53 -23.37
CA GLY A 114 -4.01 -7.53 -24.23
C GLY A 114 -3.32 -6.17 -24.18
N ALA A 115 -4.08 -5.10 -23.97
CA ALA A 115 -3.55 -3.74 -23.87
C ALA A 115 -2.63 -3.51 -22.65
N PHE A 116 -2.56 -4.48 -21.73
CA PHE A 116 -1.72 -4.46 -20.54
C PHE A 116 -0.55 -5.45 -20.60
N GLU A 117 -0.29 -6.13 -21.72
CA GLU A 117 0.69 -7.25 -21.86
C GLU A 117 2.06 -7.02 -21.21
N TRP A 118 2.60 -5.79 -21.26
CA TRP A 118 3.92 -5.49 -20.68
C TRP A 118 3.85 -4.85 -19.29
N SER A 119 2.71 -4.91 -18.62
CA SER A 119 2.52 -4.34 -17.29
C SER A 119 3.15 -5.21 -16.21
N THR A 120 3.56 -4.59 -15.10
CA THR A 120 4.10 -5.27 -13.92
C THR A 120 3.48 -4.66 -12.67
N LYS A 121 2.96 -5.44 -11.73
CA LYS A 121 2.47 -4.90 -10.45
C LYS A 121 2.42 -5.94 -9.32
N GLN A 122 2.90 -5.57 -8.15
CA GLN A 122 2.62 -6.26 -6.88
C GLN A 122 1.32 -5.74 -6.25
N ALA A 123 0.50 -6.64 -5.70
CA ALA A 123 -0.71 -6.28 -4.95
C ALA A 123 -0.42 -6.21 -3.46
N ASP A 124 -1.11 -5.35 -2.71
CA ASP A 124 -0.98 -5.28 -1.25
C ASP A 124 -1.38 -6.59 -0.54
N GLY A 125 -2.35 -7.30 -1.12
CA GLY A 125 -2.73 -8.64 -0.69
C GLY A 125 -3.81 -9.24 -1.57
N GLY A 126 -4.23 -10.45 -1.25
CA GLY A 126 -5.29 -11.15 -1.95
C GLY A 126 -5.34 -12.63 -1.66
N VAL A 127 -6.28 -13.31 -2.30
CA VAL A 127 -6.39 -14.77 -2.30
C VAL A 127 -6.62 -15.28 -3.72
N ARG A 128 -6.09 -16.47 -4.00
CA ARG A 128 -6.34 -17.19 -5.25
C ARG A 128 -6.72 -18.63 -4.93
N TYR A 129 -7.74 -19.16 -5.61
CA TYR A 129 -8.14 -20.57 -5.52
C TYR A 129 -8.62 -21.07 -6.88
N THR A 130 -8.65 -22.38 -7.08
CA THR A 130 -9.18 -22.99 -8.30
C THR A 130 -10.64 -23.40 -8.06
N SER A 131 -11.54 -23.07 -8.97
CA SER A 131 -12.94 -23.50 -8.92
C SER A 131 -13.11 -24.98 -9.26
N THR A 132 -14.33 -25.51 -9.10
CA THR A 132 -14.69 -26.87 -9.52
C THR A 132 -14.50 -27.11 -11.02
N ASP A 133 -14.62 -26.05 -11.82
CA ASP A 133 -14.56 -26.12 -13.29
C ASP A 133 -13.12 -25.93 -13.82
N GLY A 134 -12.15 -25.74 -12.93
CA GLY A 134 -10.73 -25.51 -13.25
C GLY A 134 -10.33 -24.03 -13.37
N ASP A 135 -11.30 -23.11 -13.38
CA ASP A 135 -11.04 -21.67 -13.47
C ASP A 135 -10.32 -21.15 -12.22
N LYS A 136 -9.29 -20.32 -12.41
CA LYS A 136 -8.60 -19.61 -11.32
C LYS A 136 -9.43 -18.41 -10.86
N VAL A 137 -9.94 -18.46 -9.65
CA VAL A 137 -10.54 -17.30 -8.99
C VAL A 137 -9.44 -16.52 -8.28
N THR A 138 -9.21 -15.28 -8.69
CA THR A 138 -8.27 -14.34 -8.06
C THR A 138 -9.03 -13.16 -7.48
N LEU A 139 -8.77 -12.85 -6.21
CA LEU A 139 -9.34 -11.73 -5.47
C LEU A 139 -8.20 -10.88 -4.90
N ILE A 140 -8.16 -9.61 -5.27
CA ILE A 140 -7.08 -8.67 -4.92
C ILE A 140 -7.58 -7.59 -3.95
N VAL A 141 -6.69 -7.19 -3.05
CA VAL A 141 -6.82 -6.04 -2.16
C VAL A 141 -5.72 -5.04 -2.51
N GLU A 142 -6.07 -3.77 -2.66
CA GLU A 142 -5.14 -2.64 -2.69
C GLU A 142 -5.60 -1.60 -1.65
N VAL A 143 -4.66 -0.91 -0.98
CA VAL A 143 -4.92 0.04 0.10
C VAL A 143 -4.33 1.40 -0.23
N GLY A 144 -5.13 2.26 -0.84
CA GLY A 144 -4.77 3.66 -1.03
C GLY A 144 -4.87 4.47 0.25
N PHE A 145 -3.81 4.54 1.04
CA PHE A 145 -3.67 5.54 2.11
C PHE A 145 -3.11 6.83 1.52
N SER A 146 -3.90 7.89 1.44
CA SER A 146 -3.46 9.17 0.89
C SER A 146 -2.95 9.11 -0.55
N GLU A 147 -3.45 8.18 -1.36
CA GLU A 147 -3.22 8.18 -2.82
C GLU A 147 -4.28 9.01 -3.56
N GLU A 148 -4.08 9.26 -4.86
CA GLU A 148 -5.12 9.80 -5.73
C GLU A 148 -6.09 8.68 -6.12
N TYR A 149 -7.39 8.88 -5.89
CA TYR A 149 -8.42 7.89 -6.21
C TYR A 149 -8.39 7.47 -7.69
N THR A 150 -8.07 8.38 -8.61
CA THR A 150 -7.92 8.08 -10.05
C THR A 150 -6.74 7.14 -10.34
N SER A 151 -5.63 7.23 -9.61
CA SER A 151 -4.50 6.30 -9.76
C SER A 151 -4.86 4.90 -9.25
N LEU A 152 -5.67 4.82 -8.18
CA LEU A 152 -6.21 3.56 -7.66
C LEU A 152 -7.23 2.93 -8.63
N CYS A 153 -8.08 3.73 -9.29
CA CYS A 153 -8.99 3.26 -10.33
C CYS A 153 -8.23 2.68 -11.54
N ARG A 154 -7.14 3.32 -11.97
CA ARG A 154 -6.28 2.78 -13.06
C ARG A 154 -5.64 1.45 -12.68
N ASP A 155 -5.24 1.28 -11.43
CA ASP A 155 -4.74 -0.01 -10.93
C ASP A 155 -5.85 -1.08 -10.96
N LYS A 156 -7.09 -0.71 -10.59
CA LYS A 156 -8.28 -1.57 -10.73
C LYS A 156 -8.56 -1.96 -12.18
N ASP A 157 -8.47 -1.03 -13.14
CA ASP A 157 -8.62 -1.32 -14.58
C ASP A 157 -7.58 -2.35 -15.01
N MET A 158 -6.30 -2.08 -14.75
CA MET A 158 -5.20 -2.98 -15.09
C MET A 158 -5.34 -4.38 -14.46
N ARG A 159 -5.81 -4.48 -13.21
CA ARG A 159 -6.03 -5.77 -12.55
C ARG A 159 -7.20 -6.56 -13.13
N ILE A 160 -8.35 -5.91 -13.36
CA ILE A 160 -9.57 -6.57 -13.85
C ILE A 160 -9.42 -6.91 -15.33
N ASP A 161 -9.10 -5.91 -16.15
CA ASP A 161 -9.14 -5.99 -17.61
C ASP A 161 -7.83 -6.54 -18.21
N GLY A 162 -6.72 -6.46 -17.46
CA GLY A 162 -5.40 -6.93 -17.89
C GLY A 162 -4.90 -8.23 -17.24
N HIS A 163 -5.38 -8.63 -16.07
CA HIS A 163 -4.92 -9.85 -15.36
C HIS A 163 -6.10 -10.73 -14.88
N GLY A 164 -7.31 -10.51 -15.43
CA GLY A 164 -8.47 -11.39 -15.22
C GLY A 164 -8.97 -11.48 -13.78
N VAL A 165 -8.76 -10.45 -12.96
CA VAL A 165 -9.11 -10.48 -11.53
C VAL A 165 -10.62 -10.45 -11.34
N ASN A 166 -11.17 -11.50 -10.71
CA ASN A 166 -12.61 -11.68 -10.55
C ASN A 166 -13.22 -10.71 -9.53
N VAL A 167 -12.45 -10.30 -8.53
CA VAL A 167 -12.87 -9.31 -7.52
C VAL A 167 -11.69 -8.42 -7.14
N PHE A 168 -11.86 -7.12 -7.30
CA PHE A 168 -10.91 -6.11 -6.80
C PHE A 168 -11.54 -5.37 -5.63
N ILE A 169 -10.83 -5.28 -4.52
CA ILE A 169 -11.23 -4.58 -3.30
C ILE A 169 -10.25 -3.43 -3.07
N LEU A 170 -10.76 -2.20 -3.13
CA LEU A 170 -9.98 -1.01 -2.80
C LEU A 170 -10.36 -0.50 -1.42
N VAL A 171 -9.37 -0.22 -0.60
CA VAL A 171 -9.57 0.53 0.65
C VAL A 171 -8.96 1.91 0.49
N CYS A 172 -9.82 2.94 0.44
CA CYS A 172 -9.40 4.33 0.34
C CYS A 172 -9.43 4.98 1.72
N LEU A 173 -8.32 5.60 2.09
CA LEU A 173 -8.16 6.38 3.31
C LEU A 173 -7.57 7.71 2.87
N THR A 174 -8.26 8.82 3.08
CA THR A 174 -7.78 10.14 2.63
C THR A 174 -7.64 11.06 3.82
N GLU A 175 -6.52 11.77 3.90
CA GLU A 175 -6.26 12.72 4.99
C GLU A 175 -6.10 14.16 4.48
N LYS A 176 -6.31 15.14 5.36
CA LYS A 176 -6.19 16.56 5.05
C LYS A 176 -5.39 17.30 6.14
N PRO A 177 -4.29 18.01 5.79
CA PRO A 177 -3.57 17.91 4.52
C PRO A 177 -3.03 16.48 4.33
N ARG A 178 -2.91 16.02 3.07
CA ARG A 178 -2.17 14.78 2.74
C ARG A 178 -0.84 14.76 3.49
N PHE A 179 -0.46 13.62 4.06
CA PHE A 179 0.82 13.45 4.74
C PHE A 179 1.97 13.92 3.84
N LYS A 180 2.93 14.59 4.48
CA LYS A 180 4.16 15.10 3.88
C LYS A 180 5.27 14.94 4.90
N ASN A 181 6.29 14.19 4.53
CA ASN A 181 7.41 13.90 5.39
C ASN A 181 8.08 15.23 5.81
N PRO A 182 8.51 15.38 7.07
CA PRO A 182 9.20 16.59 7.53
C PRO A 182 10.42 16.91 6.66
N THR A 183 10.42 18.08 6.01
CA THR A 183 11.49 18.51 5.10
C THR A 183 12.59 19.32 5.78
N THR A 184 12.63 19.34 7.12
CA THR A 184 13.66 20.05 7.90
C THR A 184 14.74 19.06 8.31
N GLU A 185 16.01 19.42 8.12
CA GLU A 185 17.12 18.63 8.63
C GLU A 185 16.99 18.43 10.14
N TYR A 186 17.24 17.20 10.60
CA TYR A 186 17.24 16.90 12.03
C TYR A 186 18.50 17.50 12.65
N GLY A 187 18.35 18.37 13.65
CA GLY A 187 19.43 18.70 14.56
C GLY A 187 19.96 17.41 15.21
N ASP A 188 21.29 17.33 15.33
CA ASP A 188 22.05 16.11 15.64
C ASP A 188 21.43 15.30 16.80
N ILE A 189 21.10 14.04 16.54
CA ILE A 189 20.41 13.17 17.49
C ILE A 189 21.46 12.30 18.19
N GLY A 190 22.16 12.91 19.16
CA GLY A 190 23.20 12.24 19.94
C GLY A 190 22.70 11.02 20.75
N ASP A 191 21.40 10.95 21.06
CA ASP A 191 20.76 9.75 21.63
C ASP A 191 19.45 9.43 20.89
N VAL A 192 19.50 8.40 20.05
CA VAL A 192 18.37 7.88 19.27
C VAL A 192 17.29 7.26 20.15
N ASN A 193 17.66 6.63 21.27
CA ASN A 193 16.72 5.99 22.19
C ASN A 193 15.91 7.04 22.95
N ALA A 194 16.57 8.07 23.49
CA ALA A 194 15.90 9.20 24.14
C ALA A 194 14.99 9.96 23.16
N ALA A 195 15.46 10.23 21.94
CA ALA A 195 14.63 10.89 20.92
C ALA A 195 13.40 10.05 20.52
N THR A 196 13.54 8.73 20.44
CA THR A 196 12.42 7.82 20.14
C THR A 196 11.43 7.74 21.30
N ALA A 197 11.90 7.74 22.54
CA ALA A 197 11.04 7.80 23.73
C ALA A 197 10.23 9.10 23.77
N LEU A 198 10.88 10.26 23.52
CA LEU A 198 10.22 11.56 23.43
C LEU A 198 9.16 11.60 22.31
N MET A 199 9.47 11.06 21.13
CA MET A 199 8.51 10.97 20.03
C MET A 199 7.30 10.09 20.38
N ARG A 200 7.53 8.92 20.99
CA ARG A 200 6.46 8.00 21.43
C ARG A 200 5.53 8.67 22.45
N ASN A 201 6.09 9.40 23.41
CA ASN A 201 5.31 10.11 24.43
C ASN A 201 4.49 11.25 23.80
N SER A 202 5.10 12.09 22.96
CA SER A 202 4.43 13.18 22.23
C SER A 202 3.26 12.69 21.37
N ILE A 203 3.42 11.56 20.68
CA ILE A 203 2.35 10.92 19.90
C ILE A 203 1.23 10.41 20.83
N SER A 204 1.58 9.77 21.95
CA SER A 204 0.63 9.20 22.91
C SER A 204 -0.21 10.27 23.62
N GLU A 205 0.41 11.39 24.00
CA GLU A 205 -0.27 12.55 24.60
C GLU A 205 -1.22 13.23 23.59
N THR A 206 -0.74 13.52 22.38
CA THR A 206 -1.56 14.09 21.30
C THR A 206 -2.75 13.17 20.99
N LEU A 207 -2.53 11.85 20.97
CA LEU A 207 -3.58 10.87 20.79
C LEU A 207 -4.61 10.88 21.92
N GLY A 208 -4.18 10.89 23.17
CA GLY A 208 -5.08 10.94 24.33
C GLY A 208 -6.00 12.16 24.30
N LEU A 209 -5.44 13.32 23.94
CA LEU A 209 -6.18 14.56 23.72
C LEU A 209 -7.14 14.45 22.51
N ASN A 210 -6.71 13.85 21.41
CA ASN A 210 -7.54 13.69 20.22
C ASN A 210 -8.73 12.73 20.45
N LEU A 211 -8.49 11.58 21.08
CA LEU A 211 -9.53 10.59 21.39
C LEU A 211 -10.54 11.14 22.41
N SER A 212 -10.09 11.78 23.48
CA SER A 212 -10.97 12.38 24.50
C SER A 212 -11.85 13.50 23.95
N ASN A 213 -11.37 14.24 22.95
CA ASN A 213 -12.15 15.28 22.26
C ASN A 213 -12.92 14.77 21.03
N ASN A 214 -12.87 13.47 20.72
CA ASN A 214 -13.42 12.87 19.49
C ASN A 214 -12.98 13.61 18.20
N ARG A 215 -11.71 14.03 18.14
CA ARG A 215 -11.10 14.74 17.00
C ARG A 215 -10.10 13.85 16.28
N HIS A 216 -10.09 13.93 14.96
CA HIS A 216 -9.03 13.34 14.13
C HIS A 216 -7.96 14.39 13.83
N ALA A 217 -7.32 14.97 14.86
CA ALA A 217 -6.40 16.10 14.67
C ALA A 217 -4.97 15.66 14.33
N LEU A 218 -4.19 16.63 13.87
CA LEU A 218 -2.80 16.51 13.44
C LEU A 218 -1.91 15.92 14.55
N PHE A 219 -1.01 15.01 14.19
CA PHE A 219 0.09 14.61 15.07
C PHE A 219 1.23 15.63 15.01
N LEU A 220 1.63 16.17 16.16
CA LEU A 220 2.71 17.14 16.28
C LEU A 220 3.90 16.53 17.04
N TYR A 221 5.10 16.64 16.46
CA TYR A 221 6.36 16.33 17.13
C TYR A 221 7.48 17.20 16.54
N ARG A 222 8.32 17.80 17.40
CA ARG A 222 9.33 18.83 17.05
C ARG A 222 8.79 20.03 16.25
N SER A 223 7.51 20.37 16.44
CA SER A 223 6.74 21.38 15.67
C SER A 223 6.39 20.99 14.23
N HIS A 224 6.69 19.76 13.80
CA HIS A 224 6.27 19.22 12.50
C HIS A 224 4.92 18.52 12.59
N LYS A 225 4.18 18.51 11.47
CA LYS A 225 2.91 17.78 11.32
C LYS A 225 3.19 16.42 10.68
N TRP A 226 2.96 15.34 11.44
CA TRP A 226 3.33 13.97 11.07
C TRP A 226 2.20 13.11 10.49
N ALA A 227 0.95 13.59 10.52
CA ALA A 227 -0.15 13.07 9.72
C ALA A 227 -1.25 14.12 9.61
N GLY A 228 -2.11 13.99 8.60
CA GLY A 228 -3.30 14.81 8.42
C GLY A 228 -4.50 14.36 9.26
N GLU A 229 -5.58 15.11 9.17
CA GLU A 229 -6.90 14.66 9.65
C GLU A 229 -7.48 13.64 8.67
N LEU A 230 -7.82 12.44 9.13
CA LEU A 230 -8.53 11.45 8.31
C LEU A 230 -9.91 11.99 7.91
N LYS A 231 -10.05 12.40 6.65
CA LYS A 231 -11.23 13.03 6.07
C LYS A 231 -12.26 11.98 5.69
N ASP A 232 -11.89 11.09 4.76
CA ASP A 232 -12.76 10.04 4.24
C ASP A 232 -12.08 8.67 4.35
N ALA A 233 -12.86 7.65 4.68
CA ALA A 233 -12.45 6.25 4.71
C ALA A 233 -13.59 5.38 4.16
N PHE A 234 -13.33 4.61 3.10
CA PHE A 234 -14.33 3.78 2.44
C PHE A 234 -13.70 2.54 1.79
N ILE A 235 -14.53 1.52 1.58
CA ILE A 235 -14.19 0.33 0.79
C ILE A 235 -15.05 0.32 -0.47
N GLU A 236 -14.44 0.01 -1.61
CA GLU A 236 -15.14 -0.24 -2.86
C GLU A 236 -14.77 -1.61 -3.40
N ILE A 237 -15.77 -2.28 -3.99
CA ILE A 237 -15.63 -3.62 -4.55
C ILE A 237 -16.11 -3.58 -6.00
N TRP A 238 -15.28 -4.07 -6.92
CA TRP A 238 -15.60 -4.24 -8.33
C TRP A 238 -15.47 -5.70 -8.74
N ARG A 239 -16.16 -6.05 -9.82
CA ARG A 239 -16.13 -7.35 -10.49
C ARG A 239 -16.17 -7.11 -12.01
N PRO A 240 -15.56 -7.99 -12.83
CA PRO A 240 -15.72 -7.94 -14.28
C PRO A 240 -17.21 -7.88 -14.69
N GLY A 241 -17.52 -7.09 -15.72
CA GLY A 241 -18.87 -7.00 -16.29
C GLY A 241 -19.92 -6.26 -15.45
N ILE A 242 -19.59 -5.78 -14.24
CA ILE A 242 -20.50 -4.99 -13.40
C ILE A 242 -20.08 -3.51 -13.43
N SER A 243 -20.91 -2.65 -14.03
CA SER A 243 -20.63 -1.21 -14.20
C SER A 243 -20.80 -0.36 -12.94
N ILE A 244 -21.44 -0.90 -11.90
CA ILE A 244 -21.70 -0.22 -10.62
C ILE A 244 -20.84 -0.87 -9.53
N SER A 245 -19.95 -0.11 -8.90
CA SER A 245 -19.19 -0.60 -7.74
C SER A 245 -20.04 -0.59 -6.48
N SER A 246 -19.85 -1.60 -5.63
CA SER A 246 -20.44 -1.60 -4.29
C SER A 246 -19.58 -0.74 -3.37
N LYS A 247 -19.96 0.53 -3.19
CA LYS A 247 -19.28 1.49 -2.31
C LYS A 247 -19.82 1.41 -0.87
N TYR A 248 -18.99 0.96 0.06
CA TYR A 248 -19.28 0.86 1.48
C TYR A 248 -18.61 1.99 2.26
N VAL A 249 -19.38 3.03 2.58
CA VAL A 249 -18.94 4.13 3.48
C VAL A 249 -19.36 3.77 4.91
N SER A 250 -18.43 3.29 5.73
CA SER A 250 -18.75 2.75 7.06
C SER A 250 -18.14 3.55 8.21
N ARG A 251 -19.00 3.98 9.15
CA ARG A 251 -18.57 4.48 10.47
C ARG A 251 -17.90 3.38 11.33
N ILE A 252 -18.14 2.10 11.05
CA ILE A 252 -17.55 0.97 11.78
C ILE A 252 -16.11 0.73 11.32
N ILE A 253 -15.82 0.89 10.01
CA ILE A 253 -14.44 0.90 9.51
C ILE A 253 -13.65 1.96 10.29
N ARG A 254 -14.15 3.19 10.45
CA ARG A 254 -13.45 4.23 11.24
C ARG A 254 -13.02 3.76 12.64
N LEU A 255 -13.85 3.02 13.37
CA LEU A 255 -13.51 2.56 14.73
C LEU A 255 -12.51 1.40 14.75
N THR A 256 -12.74 0.36 13.93
CA THR A 256 -11.84 -0.81 13.88
C THR A 256 -10.48 -0.44 13.29
N PHE A 257 -10.47 0.39 12.25
CA PHE A 257 -9.25 0.82 11.56
C PHE A 257 -8.44 1.82 12.40
N VAL A 258 -9.08 2.70 13.18
CA VAL A 258 -8.36 3.51 14.18
C VAL A 258 -7.75 2.61 15.28
N LYS A 259 -8.50 1.65 15.84
CA LYS A 259 -7.93 0.67 16.78
C LYS A 259 -6.77 -0.14 16.19
N LEU A 260 -6.83 -0.46 14.89
CA LEU A 260 -5.77 -1.15 14.17
C LEU A 260 -4.53 -0.27 14.04
N ILE A 261 -4.67 0.94 13.49
CA ILE A 261 -3.61 1.97 13.40
C ILE A 261 -2.88 2.11 14.74
N LEU A 262 -3.64 2.18 15.83
CA LEU A 262 -3.11 2.33 17.20
C LEU A 262 -2.36 1.10 17.70
N THR A 263 -2.96 -0.09 17.60
CA THR A 263 -2.33 -1.37 17.97
C THR A 263 -1.01 -1.53 17.23
N CYS A 264 -1.04 -1.30 15.93
CA CYS A 264 0.10 -1.52 15.06
C CYS A 264 1.22 -0.47 15.30
N ILE A 265 0.90 0.83 15.46
CA ILE A 265 1.92 1.87 15.77
C ILE A 265 2.64 1.54 17.08
N THR A 266 1.88 1.06 18.07
CA THR A 266 2.40 0.64 19.38
C THR A 266 3.35 -0.56 19.26
N LEU A 267 3.02 -1.55 18.42
CA LEU A 267 3.83 -2.76 18.22
C LEU A 267 5.12 -2.51 17.42
N HIS A 268 5.06 -1.73 16.33
CA HIS A 268 6.22 -1.50 15.45
C HIS A 268 7.33 -0.68 16.13
N LEU A 269 6.94 0.28 16.99
CA LEU A 269 7.88 1.04 17.83
C LEU A 269 8.49 0.19 18.96
N GLY A 270 8.04 -1.05 19.17
CA GLY A 270 8.62 -2.01 20.12
C GLY A 270 9.59 -3.01 19.49
N SER A 271 9.46 -3.32 18.20
CA SER A 271 10.27 -4.34 17.51
C SER A 271 11.51 -3.77 16.81
N ARG A 272 11.42 -2.61 16.14
CA ARG A 272 12.54 -2.05 15.36
C ARG A 272 13.77 -1.61 16.18
N MET A 273 13.65 -1.43 17.50
CA MET A 273 14.79 -1.09 18.38
C MET A 273 15.44 -2.31 19.05
N ARG A 274 15.05 -3.55 18.70
CA ARG A 274 15.70 -4.78 19.20
C ARG A 274 16.59 -5.47 18.16
N SER A 275 16.63 -4.96 16.94
CA SER A 275 17.32 -5.57 15.79
C SER A 275 18.52 -4.75 15.28
N SER A 276 19.04 -3.84 16.12
CA SER A 276 20.25 -3.06 15.85
C SER A 276 21.18 -3.09 17.08
N VAL A 277 21.53 -4.32 17.48
CA VAL A 277 22.60 -4.68 18.43
C VAL A 277 23.52 -5.65 17.71
#